data_AF-A0A8J2R7H0-F1
#
_entry.id   AF-A0A8J2R7H0-F1
#
_cell.length_a   1.000
_cell.length_b   1.000
_cell.length_c   1.000
_cell.angle_alpha   90.00
_cell.angle_beta   90.00
_cell.angle_gamma   90.00
#
_symmetry.space_group_name_H-M   'P 1'
#
loop_
_entity.id
_entity.type
_entity.pdbx_description
1 polymer ?
#
loop_
_entity_poly.entity_id
_entity_poly.type
_entity_poly.pdbx_seq_one_letter_code
_entity_poly.pdbx_strand_id
1 'polypeptide(L)'
;MRSVTLKDVEQDKVVKTVAAHLKKTGKVKVPEHMDLVKTGRFKELAPYDPDWFYVRCAAVLRHIYIRSPVGVKTVTKIFGGRKRNGVTPSHFCRSSGSIARKALQALEALKLVEKIPDGGRVLTVQGRRDLDRIAAQVRLKAKQAAKQSVIVLYKILSVEVGSFWICSDDKMLAALGFKISYITLLFIISCALCVEQYAPPSSSLYVAEDPHITKKVTVINRQLGENGKETSERKKREATTVPPPTVDRNISTWTSHLNDSHQQLMVHWVGEGSNVIICLARDSTSRVKDISPSALYISYDYGKNFTNKTESFHLSDSPDSGYAQLDKFFNHPKYPEFCVFVDSTNKKLYYTQDNGRTIVRSDLNFHPSELAFDEDIPNRYVILDKVDSTRNLYMTFDGGKNFKLIQNYVKTFFWSSGVGYPKAFYVERWKPGGNSTVLTANDPSNMVNAQELFADAKDFQIKGDFMFATKQSKEVSYSTFMVQKFKLK
;
A
#
# COMPACT_ATOMS: atom_id res chain seq x y z
N MET A 1 10.59 6.03 -37.80
CA MET A 1 9.62 5.74 -36.71
C MET A 1 8.65 6.89 -36.60
N ARG A 2 7.34 6.64 -36.41
CA ARG A 2 6.35 7.69 -36.14
C ARG A 2 6.80 8.52 -34.92
N SER A 3 6.74 9.84 -35.01
CA SER A 3 7.06 10.73 -33.87
C SER A 3 6.14 10.41 -32.69
N VAL A 4 6.70 10.31 -31.49
CA VAL A 4 5.93 10.03 -30.27
C VAL A 4 5.28 11.32 -29.81
N THR A 5 3.96 11.30 -29.69
CA THR A 5 3.20 12.44 -29.18
C THR A 5 2.71 12.18 -27.76
N LEU A 6 2.30 13.23 -27.07
CA LEU A 6 1.68 13.12 -25.73
C LEU A 6 0.45 12.18 -25.69
N LYS A 7 -0.22 11.97 -26.84
CA LYS A 7 -1.40 11.09 -26.95
C LYS A 7 -1.03 9.60 -26.89
N ASP A 8 0.20 9.25 -27.23
CA ASP A 8 0.66 7.86 -27.36
C ASP A 8 1.16 7.27 -26.02
N VAL A 9 1.09 8.03 -24.93
CA VAL A 9 1.68 7.68 -23.64
C VAL A 9 0.63 7.73 -22.54
N GLU A 10 0.74 6.80 -21.59
CA GLU A 10 -0.15 6.68 -20.45
C GLU A 10 -0.23 7.97 -19.63
N GLN A 11 -1.47 8.39 -19.33
CA GLN A 11 -1.77 9.68 -18.69
C GLN A 11 -1.04 9.87 -17.35
N ASP A 12 -1.09 8.87 -16.46
CA ASP A 12 -0.56 9.01 -15.10
C ASP A 12 0.97 9.22 -15.12
N LYS A 13 1.68 8.40 -15.91
CA LYS A 13 3.13 8.49 -16.08
C LYS A 13 3.57 9.83 -16.67
N VAL A 14 2.83 10.34 -17.65
CA VAL A 14 3.10 11.66 -18.25
C VAL A 14 2.90 12.78 -17.24
N VAL A 15 1.79 12.79 -16.51
CA VAL A 15 1.51 13.87 -15.55
C VAL A 15 2.56 13.91 -14.44
N LYS A 16 2.97 12.75 -13.90
CA LYS A 16 4.02 12.65 -12.88
C LYS A 16 5.38 13.14 -13.39
N THR A 17 5.77 12.75 -14.60
CA THR A 17 7.06 13.16 -15.18
C THR A 17 7.11 14.63 -15.56
N VAL A 18 6.01 15.18 -16.09
CA VAL A 18 5.90 16.63 -16.36
C VAL A 18 5.92 17.42 -15.05
N ALA A 19 5.25 16.96 -13.99
CA ALA A 19 5.31 17.61 -12.68
C ALA A 19 6.75 17.63 -12.12
N ALA A 20 7.46 16.51 -12.22
CA ALA A 20 8.87 16.43 -11.83
C ALA A 20 9.77 17.35 -12.68
N HIS A 21 9.50 17.48 -13.97
CA HIS A 21 10.22 18.41 -14.85
C HIS A 21 9.98 19.88 -14.46
N LEU A 22 8.73 20.24 -14.16
CA LEU A 22 8.37 21.57 -13.68
C LEU A 22 9.07 21.91 -12.35
N LYS A 23 9.12 20.95 -11.43
CA LYS A 23 9.84 21.09 -10.15
C LYS A 23 11.34 21.29 -10.37
N LYS A 24 11.98 20.46 -11.21
CA LYS A 24 13.41 20.59 -11.55
C LYS A 24 13.76 21.92 -12.20
N THR A 25 12.83 22.49 -12.97
CA THR A 25 13.04 23.80 -13.61
C THR A 25 13.10 24.93 -12.58
N GLY A 26 12.45 24.79 -11.41
CA GLY A 26 12.46 25.79 -10.32
C GLY A 26 11.78 27.12 -10.64
N LYS A 27 11.29 27.31 -11.87
CA LYS A 27 10.70 28.58 -12.35
C LYS A 27 9.21 28.72 -12.07
N VAL A 28 8.54 27.66 -11.59
CA VAL A 28 7.10 27.70 -11.30
C VAL A 28 6.88 28.44 -9.98
N LYS A 29 6.22 29.60 -10.04
CA LYS A 29 5.82 30.33 -8.82
C LYS A 29 4.67 29.58 -8.13
N VAL A 30 4.97 28.90 -7.03
CA VAL A 30 3.97 28.27 -6.16
C VAL A 30 3.41 29.35 -5.22
N PRO A 31 2.08 29.53 -5.14
CA PRO A 31 1.49 30.46 -4.18
C PRO A 31 1.68 29.99 -2.71
N GLU A 32 1.94 30.93 -1.80
CA GLU A 32 2.27 30.67 -0.39
C GLU A 32 1.23 29.83 0.37
N HIS A 33 -0.05 30.01 0.08
CA HIS A 33 -1.14 29.33 0.79
C HIS A 33 -1.45 27.93 0.23
N MET A 34 -0.73 27.44 -0.79
CA MET A 34 -1.08 26.15 -1.43
C MET A 34 -0.98 24.94 -0.50
N ASP A 35 -0.29 25.04 0.62
CA ASP A 35 -0.17 23.93 1.59
C ASP A 35 -1.43 23.80 2.47
N LEU A 36 -2.20 24.87 2.62
CA LEU A 36 -3.38 24.93 3.50
C LEU A 36 -4.70 24.77 2.72
N VAL A 37 -4.69 24.95 1.40
CA VAL A 37 -5.93 25.15 0.63
C VAL A 37 -6.44 23.84 0.03
N LYS A 38 -7.74 23.60 0.19
CA LYS A 38 -8.45 22.53 -0.50
C LYS A 38 -8.63 22.80 -1.99
N THR A 39 -8.52 21.74 -2.80
CA THR A 39 -8.61 21.80 -4.27
C THR A 39 -10.02 22.17 -4.80
N GLY A 40 -11.06 21.96 -3.99
CA GLY A 40 -12.44 22.30 -4.33
C GLY A 40 -13.35 22.30 -3.11
N ARG A 41 -14.54 22.91 -3.25
CA ARG A 41 -15.52 23.03 -2.16
C ARG A 41 -16.02 21.68 -1.64
N PHE A 42 -16.00 20.65 -2.49
CA PHE A 42 -16.47 19.30 -2.19
C PHE A 42 -15.42 18.41 -1.49
N LYS A 43 -14.21 18.94 -1.24
CA LYS A 43 -13.16 18.26 -0.48
C LYS A 43 -13.16 18.77 0.96
N GLU A 44 -12.94 17.86 1.90
CA GLU A 44 -12.88 18.16 3.33
C GLU A 44 -11.47 18.62 3.73
N LEU A 45 -10.44 17.93 3.24
CA LEU A 45 -9.03 18.19 3.55
C LEU A 45 -8.22 18.66 2.33
N ALA A 46 -7.07 19.27 2.60
CA ALA A 46 -6.06 19.60 1.59
C ALA A 46 -5.34 18.34 1.08
N PRO A 47 -4.73 18.36 -0.12
CA PRO A 47 -3.92 17.25 -0.61
C PRO A 47 -2.72 16.99 0.32
N TYR A 48 -2.42 15.71 0.58
CA TYR A 48 -1.29 15.30 1.42
C TYR A 48 0.08 15.46 0.76
N ASP A 49 0.13 15.40 -0.58
CA ASP A 49 1.38 15.52 -1.34
C ASP A 49 1.82 17.00 -1.38
N PRO A 50 2.99 17.40 -0.85
CA PRO A 50 3.45 18.79 -0.91
C PRO A 50 3.67 19.28 -2.34
N ASP A 51 3.91 18.38 -3.30
CA ASP A 51 4.13 18.73 -4.71
C ASP A 51 2.83 18.76 -5.53
N TRP A 52 1.66 18.68 -4.89
CA TRP A 52 0.37 18.56 -5.58
C TRP A 52 0.10 19.70 -6.58
N PHE A 53 0.62 20.90 -6.33
CA PHE A 53 0.44 22.05 -7.24
C PHE A 53 1.16 21.85 -8.58
N TYR A 54 2.34 21.20 -8.58
CA TYR A 54 3.05 20.84 -9.80
C TYR A 54 2.29 19.77 -10.59
N VAL A 55 1.75 18.78 -9.90
CA VAL A 55 0.87 17.75 -10.49
C VAL A 55 -0.36 18.40 -11.11
N ARG A 56 -0.93 19.42 -10.44
CA ARG A 56 -2.06 20.17 -10.99
C ARG A 56 -1.69 20.93 -12.27
N CYS A 57 -0.56 21.62 -12.29
CA CYS A 57 -0.06 22.33 -13.47
C CYS A 57 0.18 21.37 -14.64
N ALA A 58 0.80 20.22 -14.38
CA ALA A 58 1.04 19.18 -15.39
C ALA A 58 -0.26 18.62 -15.98
N ALA A 59 -1.27 18.36 -15.14
CA ALA A 59 -2.58 17.91 -15.60
C ALA A 59 -3.30 18.96 -16.47
N VAL A 60 -3.19 20.25 -16.11
CA VAL A 60 -3.73 21.35 -16.91
C VAL A 60 -3.03 21.45 -18.27
N LEU A 61 -1.69 21.38 -18.31
CA LEU A 61 -0.91 21.38 -19.54
C LEU A 61 -1.35 20.25 -20.50
N ARG A 62 -1.47 19.03 -19.98
CA ARG A 62 -1.96 17.89 -20.77
C ARG A 62 -3.37 18.14 -21.31
N HIS A 63 -4.25 18.72 -20.51
CA HIS A 63 -5.61 19.00 -20.98
C HIS A 63 -5.61 20.04 -22.11
N ILE A 64 -4.82 21.11 -22.00
CA ILE A 64 -4.67 22.14 -23.06
C ILE A 64 -4.12 21.53 -24.35
N TYR A 65 -3.18 20.57 -24.23
CA TYR A 65 -2.62 19.85 -25.38
C TYR A 65 -3.68 19.05 -26.16
N ILE A 66 -4.63 18.42 -25.45
CA ILE A 66 -5.65 17.54 -26.05
C ILE A 66 -6.86 18.34 -26.52
N ARG A 67 -7.33 19.29 -25.71
CA ARG A 67 -8.51 20.11 -25.97
C ARG A 67 -8.11 21.56 -25.80
N SER A 68 -7.98 22.28 -26.92
CA SER A 68 -7.68 23.71 -26.97
C SER A 68 -8.81 24.42 -27.71
N PRO A 69 -9.24 25.63 -27.28
CA PRO A 69 -8.72 26.46 -26.19
C PRO A 69 -9.32 26.15 -24.81
N VAL A 70 -8.59 26.44 -23.72
CA VAL A 70 -9.06 26.19 -22.33
C VAL A 70 -9.12 27.46 -21.50
N GLY A 71 -10.27 27.70 -20.85
CA GLY A 71 -10.47 28.78 -19.88
C GLY A 71 -10.56 28.28 -18.43
N VAL A 72 -10.56 29.21 -17.47
CA VAL A 72 -10.66 28.89 -16.01
C VAL A 72 -11.94 28.12 -15.68
N LYS A 73 -13.08 28.47 -16.31
CA LYS A 73 -14.36 27.77 -16.12
C LYS A 73 -14.29 26.31 -16.59
N THR A 74 -13.58 26.05 -17.68
CA THR A 74 -13.39 24.69 -18.20
C THR A 74 -12.54 23.86 -17.23
N VAL A 75 -11.42 24.42 -16.74
CA VAL A 75 -10.57 23.77 -15.74
C VAL A 75 -11.34 23.43 -14.46
N THR A 76 -12.19 24.34 -13.99
CA THR A 76 -13.00 24.07 -12.78
C THR A 76 -14.10 23.03 -12.98
N LYS A 77 -14.54 22.80 -14.22
CA LYS A 77 -15.45 21.70 -14.55
C LYS A 77 -14.70 20.36 -14.64
N ILE A 78 -13.51 20.34 -15.25
CA ILE A 78 -12.67 19.14 -15.40
C ILE A 78 -12.29 18.56 -14.04
N PHE A 79 -11.87 19.42 -13.10
CA PHE A 79 -11.49 19.00 -11.75
C PHE A 79 -12.64 19.09 -10.74
N GLY A 80 -13.87 19.32 -11.22
CA GLY A 80 -15.07 19.27 -10.39
C GLY A 80 -15.38 17.86 -9.93
N GLY A 81 -16.30 17.74 -8.98
CA GLY A 81 -16.67 16.45 -8.39
C GLY A 81 -18.04 16.50 -7.76
N ARG A 82 -18.53 15.32 -7.37
CA ARG A 82 -19.80 15.18 -6.66
C ARG A 82 -19.64 15.67 -5.22
N LYS A 83 -20.46 16.64 -4.81
CA LYS A 83 -20.47 17.17 -3.44
C LYS A 83 -21.51 16.41 -2.61
N ARG A 84 -21.09 15.87 -1.47
CA ARG A 84 -21.99 15.33 -0.44
C ARG A 84 -22.63 16.50 0.30
N ASN A 85 -23.96 16.52 0.37
CA ASN A 85 -24.74 17.56 1.05
C ASN A 85 -25.48 16.98 2.28
N GLY A 86 -24.85 16.03 2.98
CA GLY A 86 -25.43 15.34 4.13
C GLY A 86 -26.62 14.47 3.72
N VAL A 87 -27.81 14.85 4.22
CA VAL A 87 -29.08 14.15 4.00
C VAL A 87 -29.68 14.43 2.61
N THR A 88 -29.29 15.55 1.97
CA THR A 88 -29.81 15.91 0.64
C THR A 88 -29.01 15.22 -0.49
N PRO A 89 -29.64 14.94 -1.66
CA PRO A 89 -28.96 14.33 -2.79
C PRO A 89 -27.68 15.07 -3.19
N SER A 90 -26.70 14.28 -3.61
CA SER A 90 -25.42 14.81 -4.05
C SER A 90 -25.51 15.43 -5.44
N HIS A 91 -24.94 16.63 -5.61
CA HIS A 91 -24.88 17.32 -6.90
C HIS A 91 -23.44 17.59 -7.34
N PHE A 92 -23.23 17.75 -8.64
CA PHE A 92 -21.93 18.15 -9.19
C PHE A 92 -21.56 19.57 -8.73
N CYS A 93 -20.34 19.74 -8.22
CA CYS A 93 -19.78 21.01 -7.80
C CYS A 93 -18.45 21.26 -8.52
N ARG A 94 -18.23 22.49 -8.97
CA ARG A 94 -16.98 22.90 -9.62
C ARG A 94 -15.82 22.96 -8.62
N SER A 95 -14.60 22.77 -9.11
CA SER A 95 -13.39 22.94 -8.31
C SER A 95 -13.10 24.41 -8.01
N SER A 96 -12.07 24.67 -7.21
CA SER A 96 -11.66 26.05 -6.91
C SER A 96 -11.16 26.78 -8.16
N GLY A 97 -11.75 27.95 -8.43
CA GLY A 97 -11.35 28.83 -9.52
C GLY A 97 -10.04 29.59 -9.25
N SER A 98 -9.68 29.81 -7.98
CA SER A 98 -8.42 30.48 -7.63
C SER A 98 -7.22 29.62 -8.01
N ILE A 99 -7.25 28.33 -7.67
CA ILE A 99 -6.21 27.35 -8.01
C ILE A 99 -6.07 27.21 -9.52
N ALA A 100 -7.19 27.07 -10.24
CA ALA A 100 -7.19 26.98 -11.69
C ALA A 100 -6.58 28.23 -12.36
N ARG A 101 -6.88 29.43 -11.84
CA ARG A 101 -6.32 30.69 -12.33
C ARG A 101 -4.81 30.78 -12.07
N LYS A 102 -4.37 30.47 -10.85
CA LYS A 102 -2.95 30.51 -10.45
C LYS A 102 -2.12 29.51 -11.24
N ALA A 103 -2.63 28.29 -11.47
CA ALA A 103 -1.95 27.30 -12.32
C ALA A 103 -1.77 27.82 -13.77
N LEU A 104 -2.81 28.39 -14.38
CA LEU A 104 -2.71 28.94 -15.73
C LEU A 104 -1.78 30.16 -15.81
N GLN A 105 -1.77 31.03 -14.79
CA GLN A 105 -0.85 32.15 -14.70
C GLN A 105 0.62 31.69 -14.54
N ALA A 106 0.85 30.64 -13.76
CA ALA A 106 2.19 30.07 -13.58
C ALA A 106 2.71 29.46 -14.90
N LEU A 107 1.86 28.78 -15.67
CA LEU A 107 2.23 28.22 -16.98
C LEU A 107 2.46 29.31 -18.05
N GLU A 108 1.71 30.41 -17.97
CA GLU A 108 1.88 31.59 -18.82
C GLU A 108 3.21 32.29 -18.54
N ALA A 109 3.60 32.42 -17.25
CA ALA A 109 4.91 32.96 -16.86
C ALA A 109 6.09 32.13 -17.40
N LEU A 110 5.89 30.82 -17.62
CA LEU A 110 6.88 29.92 -18.22
C LEU A 110 6.88 29.95 -19.76
N LYS A 111 6.01 30.75 -20.39
CA LYS A 111 5.81 30.81 -21.85
C LYS A 111 5.45 29.45 -22.49
N LEU A 112 4.90 28.52 -21.70
CA LEU A 112 4.41 27.23 -22.21
C LEU A 112 2.98 27.34 -22.76
N VAL A 113 2.26 28.37 -22.30
CA VAL A 113 0.85 28.62 -22.63
C VAL A 113 0.69 30.10 -22.96
N GLU A 114 -0.06 30.40 -24.01
CA GLU A 114 -0.38 31.75 -24.47
C GLU A 114 -1.89 32.01 -24.43
N LYS A 115 -2.27 33.28 -24.40
CA LYS A 115 -3.67 33.73 -24.48
C LYS A 115 -4.03 34.01 -25.93
N ILE A 116 -5.20 33.55 -26.36
CA ILE A 116 -5.76 33.92 -27.67
C ILE A 116 -6.61 35.19 -27.51
N PRO A 117 -6.65 36.10 -28.50
CA PRO A 117 -7.60 37.21 -28.53
C PRO A 117 -9.07 36.79 -28.38
N ASP A 118 -9.48 35.67 -28.99
CA ASP A 118 -10.84 35.10 -28.92
C ASP A 118 -11.20 34.46 -27.57
N GLY A 119 -10.27 34.52 -26.60
CA GLY A 119 -10.47 34.02 -25.25
C GLY A 119 -9.97 32.60 -25.03
N GLY A 120 -9.57 32.32 -23.78
CA GLY A 120 -8.97 31.06 -23.39
C GLY A 120 -7.45 31.05 -23.56
N ARG A 121 -6.87 29.85 -23.48
CA ARG A 121 -5.43 29.63 -23.50
C ARG A 121 -5.07 28.43 -24.36
N VAL A 122 -4.01 28.57 -25.14
CA VAL A 122 -3.46 27.56 -26.05
C VAL A 122 -2.01 27.29 -25.68
N LEU A 123 -1.53 26.12 -26.06
CA LEU A 123 -0.14 25.72 -25.86
C LEU A 123 0.75 26.43 -26.88
N THR A 124 1.88 26.99 -26.46
CA THR A 124 2.87 27.55 -27.39
C THR A 124 3.57 26.45 -28.17
N VAL A 125 4.21 26.80 -29.29
CA VAL A 125 5.06 25.86 -30.06
C VAL A 125 6.14 25.25 -29.17
N GLN A 126 6.72 26.04 -28.26
CA GLN A 126 7.69 25.57 -27.28
C GLN A 126 7.05 24.56 -26.30
N GLY A 127 5.89 24.90 -25.72
CA GLY A 127 5.18 24.00 -24.81
C GLY A 127 4.82 22.67 -25.47
N ARG A 128 4.47 22.68 -26.76
CA ARG A 128 4.17 21.46 -27.53
C ARG A 128 5.41 20.57 -27.66
N ARG A 129 6.53 21.16 -28.08
CA ARG A 129 7.81 20.45 -28.25
C ARG A 129 8.32 19.85 -26.94
N ASP A 130 8.21 20.60 -25.84
CA ASP A 130 8.67 20.14 -24.52
C ASP A 130 7.82 18.95 -24.03
N LEU A 131 6.50 19.02 -24.19
CA LEU A 131 5.60 17.91 -23.83
C LEU A 131 5.85 16.66 -24.68
N ASP A 132 6.03 16.81 -25.99
CA ASP A 132 6.31 15.68 -26.88
C ASP A 132 7.70 15.06 -26.60
N ARG A 133 8.71 15.88 -26.27
CA ARG A 133 10.03 15.39 -25.82
C ARG A 133 9.92 14.59 -24.52
N ILE A 134 9.16 15.08 -23.55
CA ILE A 134 8.93 14.36 -22.29
C ILE A 134 8.17 13.05 -22.54
N ALA A 135 7.15 13.07 -23.41
CA ALA A 135 6.42 11.86 -23.80
C ALA A 135 7.34 10.81 -24.42
N ALA A 136 8.25 11.21 -25.32
CA ALA A 136 9.26 10.32 -25.88
C ALA A 136 10.15 9.70 -24.79
N GLN A 137 10.62 10.49 -23.81
CA GLN A 137 11.41 9.99 -22.69
C GLN A 137 10.63 8.97 -21.82
N VAL A 138 9.35 9.24 -21.53
CA VAL A 138 8.49 8.32 -20.77
C VAL A 138 8.34 7.00 -21.51
N ARG A 139 8.12 7.04 -22.82
CA ARG A 139 7.99 5.84 -23.65
C ARG A 139 9.29 5.03 -23.67
N LEU A 140 10.44 5.69 -23.77
CA LEU A 140 11.75 5.02 -23.71
C LEU A 140 11.98 4.35 -22.35
N LYS A 141 11.69 5.05 -21.25
CA LYS A 141 11.77 4.49 -19.90
C LYS A 141 10.84 3.29 -19.70
N ALA A 142 9.60 3.38 -20.19
CA ALA A 142 8.66 2.28 -20.13
C ALA A 142 9.15 1.06 -20.91
N LYS A 143 9.72 1.26 -22.11
CA LYS A 143 10.35 0.18 -22.89
C LYS A 143 11.56 -0.44 -22.18
N GLN A 144 12.40 0.37 -21.55
CA GLN A 144 13.56 -0.12 -20.79
C GLN A 144 13.12 -0.93 -19.56
N ALA A 145 12.12 -0.46 -18.81
CA ALA A 145 11.56 -1.18 -17.68
C ALA A 145 10.97 -2.55 -18.11
N ALA A 146 10.25 -2.59 -19.23
CA ALA A 146 9.73 -3.84 -19.78
C ALA A 146 10.84 -4.81 -20.23
N LYS A 147 11.92 -4.31 -20.83
CA LYS A 147 13.10 -5.15 -21.15
C LYS A 147 13.77 -5.69 -19.90
N GLN A 148 13.91 -4.87 -18.86
CA GLN A 148 14.52 -5.28 -17.59
C GLN A 148 13.69 -6.36 -16.89
N SER A 149 12.37 -6.23 -16.85
CA SER A 149 11.51 -7.26 -16.24
C SER A 149 11.62 -8.62 -16.96
N VAL A 150 11.73 -8.61 -18.29
CA VAL A 150 11.95 -9.85 -19.07
C VAL A 150 13.31 -10.46 -18.77
N ILE A 151 14.37 -9.64 -18.67
CA ILE A 151 15.72 -10.12 -18.32
C ILE A 151 15.73 -10.71 -16.89
N VAL A 152 15.02 -10.10 -15.94
CA VAL A 152 14.91 -10.61 -14.57
C VAL A 152 14.17 -11.94 -14.54
N LEU A 153 13.05 -12.07 -15.24
CA LEU A 153 12.32 -13.34 -15.37
C LEU A 153 13.18 -14.44 -15.99
N TYR A 154 13.91 -14.12 -17.07
CA TYR A 154 14.82 -15.09 -17.71
C TYR A 154 15.94 -15.53 -16.76
N LYS A 155 16.50 -14.60 -15.96
CA LYS A 155 17.53 -14.93 -14.96
C LYS A 155 16.97 -15.79 -13.82
N ILE A 156 15.76 -15.51 -13.33
CA ILE A 156 15.10 -16.31 -12.29
C ILE A 156 14.88 -17.74 -12.80
N LEU A 157 14.32 -17.88 -14.01
CA LEU A 157 14.08 -19.18 -14.62
C LEU A 157 15.38 -19.97 -14.85
N SER A 158 16.46 -19.30 -15.24
CA SER A 158 17.76 -19.95 -15.46
C SER A 158 18.39 -20.48 -14.16
N VAL A 159 18.12 -19.85 -13.02
CA VAL A 159 18.61 -20.30 -11.70
C VAL A 159 17.82 -21.51 -11.20
N GLU A 160 16.50 -21.55 -11.40
CA GLU A 160 15.68 -22.72 -11.06
C GLU A 160 16.01 -23.95 -11.91
N VAL A 161 16.23 -23.77 -13.22
CA VAL A 161 16.63 -24.88 -14.11
C VAL A 161 18.08 -25.32 -13.85
N GLY A 162 19.00 -24.39 -13.57
CA GLY A 162 20.40 -24.70 -13.26
C GLY A 162 20.58 -25.50 -11.97
N SER A 163 19.72 -25.26 -10.96
CA SER A 163 19.73 -26.01 -9.70
C SER A 163 19.27 -27.47 -9.87
N PHE A 164 18.50 -27.74 -10.91
CA PHE A 164 17.96 -29.07 -11.21
C PHE A 164 18.94 -29.98 -11.98
N TRP A 165 19.98 -29.40 -12.60
CA TRP A 165 20.98 -30.15 -13.39
C TRP A 165 22.20 -30.62 -12.58
N ILE A 166 22.41 -30.13 -11.35
CA ILE A 166 23.60 -30.46 -10.54
C ILE A 166 23.41 -31.72 -9.68
N CYS A 167 22.21 -32.33 -9.70
CA CYS A 167 21.92 -33.54 -8.93
C CYS A 167 21.24 -34.58 -9.84
N SER A 168 22.03 -35.43 -10.51
CA SER A 168 21.47 -36.55 -11.28
C SER A 168 22.30 -37.82 -11.08
N ASP A 169 21.74 -38.76 -10.32
CA ASP A 169 22.04 -40.19 -10.38
C ASP A 169 21.27 -40.83 -11.55
N ASP A 170 21.90 -41.78 -12.24
CA ASP A 170 21.54 -42.34 -13.56
C ASP A 170 20.19 -43.07 -13.67
N LYS A 171 19.36 -43.11 -12.62
CA LYS A 171 18.02 -43.74 -12.66
C LYS A 171 16.86 -42.76 -12.82
N MET A 172 17.12 -41.45 -12.80
CA MET A 172 16.08 -40.41 -12.93
C MET A 172 15.91 -39.85 -14.36
N LEU A 173 16.70 -40.30 -15.34
CA LEU A 173 16.70 -39.77 -16.71
C LEU A 173 15.35 -39.93 -17.45
N ALA A 174 14.58 -40.98 -17.16
CA ALA A 174 13.29 -41.20 -17.81
C ALA A 174 12.17 -40.31 -17.26
N ALA A 175 12.14 -40.05 -15.94
CA ALA A 175 11.13 -39.18 -15.32
C ALA A 175 11.45 -37.68 -15.51
N LEU A 176 12.73 -37.34 -15.65
CA LEU A 176 13.20 -35.98 -15.96
C LEU A 176 12.89 -35.57 -17.40
N GLY A 177 13.01 -36.48 -18.37
CA GLY A 177 12.71 -36.21 -19.78
C GLY A 177 11.26 -35.75 -20.01
N PHE A 178 10.28 -36.39 -19.35
CA PHE A 178 8.88 -35.98 -19.45
C PHE A 178 8.59 -34.64 -18.76
N LYS A 179 9.22 -34.36 -17.62
CA LYS A 179 9.02 -33.09 -16.90
C LYS A 179 9.67 -31.90 -17.61
N ILE A 180 10.86 -32.08 -18.19
CA ILE A 180 11.54 -31.04 -18.97
C ILE A 180 10.81 -30.81 -20.31
N SER A 181 10.29 -31.87 -20.93
CA SER A 181 9.44 -31.75 -22.13
C SER A 181 8.12 -31.02 -21.82
N TYR A 182 7.53 -31.21 -20.65
CA TYR A 182 6.29 -30.52 -20.26
C TYR A 182 6.53 -29.05 -19.93
N ILE A 183 7.64 -28.73 -19.26
CA ILE A 183 8.03 -27.34 -18.96
C ILE A 183 8.39 -26.58 -20.23
N THR A 184 9.12 -27.21 -21.17
CA THR A 184 9.43 -26.60 -22.47
C THR A 184 8.18 -26.44 -23.34
N LEU A 185 7.28 -27.41 -23.35
CA LEU A 185 5.97 -27.30 -24.03
C LEU A 185 5.13 -26.17 -23.43
N LEU A 186 5.06 -26.05 -22.09
CA LEU A 186 4.38 -24.94 -21.42
C LEU A 186 5.03 -23.58 -21.72
N PHE A 187 6.35 -23.53 -21.83
CA PHE A 187 7.08 -22.31 -22.22
C PHE A 187 6.84 -21.92 -23.68
N ILE A 188 6.74 -22.91 -24.58
CA ILE A 188 6.43 -22.71 -26.00
C ILE A 188 4.97 -22.29 -26.18
N ILE A 189 4.04 -22.89 -25.43
CA ILE A 189 2.62 -22.50 -25.41
C ILE A 189 2.45 -21.10 -24.81
N SER A 190 3.18 -20.77 -23.74
CA SER A 190 3.19 -19.43 -23.16
C SER A 190 3.78 -18.40 -24.14
N CYS A 191 4.86 -18.73 -24.85
CA CYS A 191 5.40 -17.87 -25.90
C CYS A 191 4.43 -17.70 -27.08
N ALA A 192 3.72 -18.76 -27.50
CA ALA A 192 2.74 -18.69 -28.58
C ALA A 192 1.53 -17.82 -28.19
N LEU A 193 1.02 -17.95 -26.96
CA LEU A 193 -0.06 -17.12 -26.43
C LEU A 193 0.39 -15.66 -26.20
N CYS A 194 1.66 -15.43 -25.85
CA CYS A 194 2.22 -14.08 -25.76
C CYS A 194 2.45 -13.43 -27.14
N VAL A 195 2.69 -14.22 -28.19
CA VAL A 195 2.78 -13.72 -29.58
C VAL A 195 1.38 -13.35 -30.10
N GLU A 196 0.33 -14.06 -29.68
CA GLU A 196 -1.06 -13.74 -30.05
C GLU A 196 -1.59 -12.43 -29.41
N GLN A 197 -1.03 -12.01 -28.27
CA GLN A 197 -1.33 -10.70 -27.67
C GLN A 197 -0.59 -9.52 -28.34
N TYR A 198 0.39 -9.79 -29.19
CA TYR A 198 1.02 -8.79 -30.05
C TYR A 198 0.62 -9.05 -31.50
N ALA A 199 -0.66 -8.80 -31.79
CA ALA A 199 -1.12 -8.63 -33.16
C ALA A 199 -0.19 -7.65 -33.91
N PRO A 200 0.19 -7.94 -35.18
CA PRO A 200 0.84 -6.95 -36.02
C PRO A 200 -0.09 -5.73 -36.14
N PRO A 201 0.45 -4.53 -36.43
CA PRO A 201 -0.36 -3.31 -36.41
C PRO A 201 -1.37 -3.36 -37.56
N SER A 202 -2.58 -3.86 -37.29
CA SER A 202 -3.67 -3.88 -38.24
C SER A 202 -4.24 -2.47 -38.37
N SER A 203 -3.91 -1.87 -39.50
CA SER A 203 -4.63 -0.77 -40.12
C SER A 203 -6.03 -1.25 -40.53
N SER A 204 -7.04 -0.98 -39.72
CA SER A 204 -8.41 -0.68 -40.16
C SER A 204 -9.28 -0.43 -38.94
N LEU A 205 -9.71 0.82 -38.79
CA LEU A 205 -10.68 1.24 -37.80
C LEU A 205 -12.04 1.06 -38.48
N TYR A 206 -12.80 0.05 -38.09
CA TYR A 206 -14.20 -0.07 -38.51
C TYR A 206 -14.98 1.11 -37.91
N VAL A 207 -15.36 2.04 -38.77
CA VAL A 207 -16.40 3.02 -38.50
C VAL A 207 -17.71 2.32 -38.82
N ALA A 208 -18.49 1.99 -37.79
CA ALA A 208 -19.89 1.65 -38.01
C ALA A 208 -20.63 2.96 -38.30
N GLU A 209 -21.06 3.12 -39.55
CA GLU A 209 -22.11 4.08 -39.90
C GLU A 209 -23.44 3.52 -39.38
N ASP A 210 -24.04 4.21 -38.41
CA ASP A 210 -25.44 4.00 -38.04
C ASP A 210 -26.32 4.80 -39.02
N PRO A 211 -27.14 4.15 -39.88
CA PRO A 211 -28.24 4.82 -40.54
C PRO A 211 -29.39 4.92 -39.53
N HIS A 212 -30.12 6.04 -39.55
CA HIS A 212 -31.27 6.38 -38.69
C HIS A 212 -30.99 7.27 -37.46
N ILE A 213 -30.55 8.51 -37.73
CA ILE A 213 -31.09 9.66 -36.99
C ILE A 213 -32.21 10.28 -37.84
N THR A 214 -33.46 10.07 -37.44
CA THR A 214 -34.56 10.97 -37.82
C THR A 214 -35.51 11.20 -36.65
N LYS A 215 -35.54 12.47 -36.24
CA LYS A 215 -36.67 13.23 -35.67
C LYS A 215 -37.14 12.92 -34.25
N LYS A 216 -36.83 13.89 -33.40
CA LYS A 216 -37.48 14.29 -32.16
C LYS A 216 -39.01 14.36 -32.30
N VAL A 217 -39.75 13.63 -31.47
CA VAL A 217 -41.17 13.89 -31.16
C VAL A 217 -41.39 13.68 -29.66
N THR A 218 -41.75 14.74 -28.96
CA THR A 218 -42.28 14.72 -27.60
C THR A 218 -43.75 14.37 -27.64
N VAL A 219 -44.15 13.26 -27.01
CA VAL A 219 -45.56 12.92 -26.79
C VAL A 219 -45.87 13.09 -25.30
N ILE A 220 -46.68 14.10 -24.98
CA ILE A 220 -47.33 14.27 -23.68
C ILE A 220 -48.70 13.60 -23.81
N ASN A 221 -48.89 12.44 -23.18
CA ASN A 221 -50.22 11.84 -23.08
C ASN A 221 -51.06 12.65 -22.09
N ARG A 222 -52.04 13.39 -22.64
CA ARG A 222 -53.15 14.03 -21.92
C ARG A 222 -54.34 13.07 -22.01
N GLN A 223 -54.89 12.64 -20.88
CA GLN A 223 -56.20 11.98 -20.84
C GLN A 223 -57.19 12.92 -20.17
N LEU A 224 -58.28 13.20 -20.90
CA LEU A 224 -59.47 13.89 -20.43
C LEU A 224 -60.31 12.90 -19.63
N GLY A 225 -60.79 13.30 -18.45
CA GLY A 225 -61.80 12.58 -17.67
C GLY A 225 -62.82 13.56 -17.11
N GLU A 226 -64.10 13.29 -17.33
CA GLU A 226 -65.24 14.06 -16.86
C GLU A 226 -65.38 13.98 -15.33
N ASN A 227 -65.25 15.15 -14.69
CA ASN A 227 -65.79 15.60 -13.41
C ASN A 227 -64.73 16.42 -12.66
N GLY A 228 -64.91 17.73 -12.68
CA GLY A 228 -63.95 18.74 -12.23
C GLY A 228 -63.74 18.78 -10.72
N LYS A 229 -62.81 17.97 -10.21
CA LYS A 229 -62.07 18.22 -8.96
C LYS A 229 -60.62 17.79 -9.14
N GLU A 230 -59.70 18.75 -9.12
CA GLU A 230 -58.25 18.49 -9.16
C GLU A 230 -57.75 18.05 -7.77
N THR A 231 -57.50 16.75 -7.59
CA THR A 231 -56.61 16.23 -6.55
C THR A 231 -55.46 15.48 -7.22
N SER A 232 -54.26 16.08 -7.23
CA SER A 232 -53.04 15.37 -7.67
C SER A 232 -52.53 14.47 -6.57
N GLU A 233 -52.99 13.21 -6.54
CA GLU A 233 -52.34 12.16 -5.76
C GLU A 233 -51.03 11.73 -6.43
N ARG A 234 -49.91 11.93 -5.72
CA ARG A 234 -48.57 11.59 -6.17
C ARG A 234 -48.33 10.09 -5.97
N LYS A 235 -48.75 9.26 -6.93
CA LYS A 235 -48.46 7.82 -6.91
C LYS A 235 -46.96 7.59 -7.13
N LYS A 236 -46.26 7.12 -6.10
CA LYS A 236 -44.85 6.74 -6.13
C LYS A 236 -44.65 5.62 -7.16
N ARG A 237 -43.93 5.89 -8.25
CA ARG A 237 -43.45 4.84 -9.15
C ARG A 237 -42.37 4.07 -8.41
N GLU A 238 -42.69 2.88 -7.93
CA GLU A 238 -41.66 1.92 -7.57
C GLU A 238 -40.94 1.52 -8.86
N ALA A 239 -39.61 1.70 -8.86
CA ALA A 239 -38.79 1.21 -9.94
C ALA A 239 -38.71 -0.30 -9.80
N THR A 240 -39.14 -1.06 -10.81
CA THR A 240 -38.77 -2.46 -10.93
C THR A 240 -37.25 -2.53 -10.98
N THR A 241 -36.64 -3.03 -9.91
CA THR A 241 -35.21 -3.30 -9.85
C THR A 241 -34.92 -4.42 -10.84
N VAL A 242 -34.50 -4.06 -12.05
CA VAL A 242 -33.87 -5.02 -12.96
C VAL A 242 -32.53 -5.38 -12.33
N PRO A 243 -32.28 -6.65 -11.96
CA PRO A 243 -30.99 -7.04 -11.43
C PRO A 243 -29.90 -6.75 -12.48
N PRO A 244 -28.69 -6.36 -12.06
CA PRO A 244 -27.59 -6.10 -12.99
C PRO A 244 -27.29 -7.39 -13.78
N PRO A 245 -26.79 -7.28 -15.03
CA PRO A 245 -26.47 -8.44 -15.84
C PRO A 245 -25.50 -9.34 -15.07
N THR A 246 -25.94 -10.58 -14.83
CA THR A 246 -25.14 -11.63 -14.20
C THR A 246 -23.98 -11.97 -15.11
N VAL A 247 -22.83 -11.38 -14.84
CA VAL A 247 -21.57 -12.01 -15.23
C VAL A 247 -21.45 -13.21 -14.31
N ASP A 248 -21.56 -14.42 -14.85
CA ASP A 248 -21.26 -15.65 -14.11
C ASP A 248 -19.80 -15.58 -13.66
N ARG A 249 -19.61 -15.10 -12.43
CA ARG A 249 -18.36 -15.19 -11.71
C ARG A 249 -18.65 -16.11 -10.55
N ASN A 250 -17.94 -17.24 -10.50
CA ASN A 250 -17.92 -18.18 -9.39
C ASN A 250 -17.41 -17.50 -8.10
N ILE A 251 -18.16 -16.56 -7.55
CA ILE A 251 -17.84 -15.83 -6.33
C ILE A 251 -18.89 -16.24 -5.31
N SER A 252 -18.53 -17.18 -4.43
CA SER A 252 -19.35 -17.53 -3.27
C SER A 252 -19.14 -16.50 -2.17
N THR A 253 -20.21 -15.85 -1.72
CA THR A 253 -20.20 -14.96 -0.56
C THR A 253 -20.84 -15.64 0.64
N TRP A 254 -20.21 -15.57 1.81
CA TRP A 254 -20.74 -16.10 3.06
C TRP A 254 -20.86 -15.00 4.12
N THR A 255 -21.78 -15.13 5.05
CA THR A 255 -22.00 -14.15 6.13
C THR A 255 -22.12 -14.87 7.47
N SER A 256 -21.22 -14.56 8.39
CA SER A 256 -21.20 -15.10 9.75
C SER A 256 -21.36 -13.98 10.75
N HIS A 257 -22.23 -14.18 11.73
CA HIS A 257 -22.51 -13.22 12.79
C HIS A 257 -21.71 -13.62 14.03
N LEU A 258 -20.77 -12.78 14.46
CA LEU A 258 -19.93 -13.04 15.64
C LEU A 258 -20.63 -12.68 16.97
N ASN A 259 -21.75 -11.95 16.92
CA ASN A 259 -22.50 -11.46 18.09
C ASN A 259 -21.62 -10.74 19.12
N ASP A 260 -20.72 -9.89 18.63
CA ASP A 260 -19.74 -9.16 19.41
C ASP A 260 -20.01 -7.65 19.36
N SER A 261 -19.89 -6.97 20.50
CA SER A 261 -20.20 -5.54 20.65
C SER A 261 -18.98 -4.61 20.67
N HIS A 262 -17.77 -5.14 20.48
CA HIS A 262 -16.55 -4.32 20.51
C HIS A 262 -16.50 -3.34 19.34
N GLN A 263 -15.82 -2.22 19.55
CA GLN A 263 -15.74 -1.13 18.56
C GLN A 263 -14.86 -1.45 17.35
N GLN A 264 -13.84 -2.31 17.51
CA GLN A 264 -12.87 -2.65 16.47
C GLN A 264 -12.77 -4.16 16.28
N LEU A 265 -12.66 -4.58 15.02
CA LEU A 265 -12.39 -5.95 14.64
C LEU A 265 -11.15 -5.99 13.75
N MET A 266 -10.11 -6.69 14.21
CA MET A 266 -8.90 -6.96 13.44
C MET A 266 -9.02 -8.34 12.80
N VAL A 267 -8.96 -8.42 11.48
CA VAL A 267 -9.08 -9.68 10.72
C VAL A 267 -7.77 -9.97 9.99
N HIS A 268 -7.28 -11.19 10.10
CA HIS A 268 -6.03 -11.61 9.47
C HIS A 268 -6.11 -13.04 8.92
N TRP A 269 -5.65 -13.21 7.68
CA TRP A 269 -5.44 -14.51 7.05
C TRP A 269 -4.09 -15.07 7.48
N VAL A 270 -4.07 -16.26 8.03
CA VAL A 270 -2.88 -16.78 8.71
C VAL A 270 -1.69 -16.93 7.77
N GLY A 271 -1.90 -17.39 6.53
CA GLY A 271 -0.87 -17.44 5.49
C GLY A 271 -1.40 -17.92 4.13
N GLU A 272 -0.56 -17.89 3.10
CA GLU A 272 -0.90 -18.44 1.78
C GLU A 272 -1.14 -19.96 1.88
N GLY A 273 -2.23 -20.43 1.24
CA GLY A 273 -2.63 -21.84 1.31
C GLY A 273 -3.30 -22.27 2.62
N SER A 274 -3.36 -21.40 3.64
CA SER A 274 -4.09 -21.67 4.87
C SER A 274 -5.57 -21.30 4.74
N ASN A 275 -6.43 -22.13 5.32
CA ASN A 275 -7.87 -21.88 5.44
C ASN A 275 -8.24 -21.17 6.75
N VAL A 276 -7.24 -20.77 7.54
CA VAL A 276 -7.43 -20.20 8.87
C VAL A 276 -7.51 -18.67 8.82
N ILE A 277 -8.53 -18.12 9.49
CA ILE A 277 -8.71 -16.68 9.68
C ILE A 277 -8.82 -16.40 11.17
N ILE A 278 -8.03 -15.44 11.65
CA ILE A 278 -8.07 -14.98 13.04
C ILE A 278 -8.73 -13.60 13.08
N CYS A 279 -9.71 -13.47 13.96
CA CYS A 279 -10.48 -12.25 14.21
C CYS A 279 -10.32 -11.85 15.68
N LEU A 280 -9.70 -10.70 15.94
CA LEU A 280 -9.57 -10.12 17.27
C LEU A 280 -10.50 -8.91 17.42
N ALA A 281 -11.50 -9.03 18.28
CA ALA A 281 -12.42 -7.97 18.63
C ALA A 281 -11.93 -7.24 19.89
N ARG A 282 -11.86 -5.92 19.84
CA ARG A 282 -11.36 -5.09 20.93
C ARG A 282 -11.93 -3.67 20.88
N ASP A 283 -11.93 -2.99 22.01
CA ASP A 283 -12.29 -1.58 22.05
C ASP A 283 -11.10 -0.66 21.77
N SER A 284 -11.40 0.54 21.28
CA SER A 284 -10.39 1.59 21.19
C SER A 284 -9.99 1.98 22.61
N THR A 285 -8.67 2.00 22.88
CA THR A 285 -8.11 2.47 24.15
C THR A 285 -8.52 3.92 24.40
N SER A 286 -9.65 4.13 25.08
CA SER A 286 -10.14 5.44 25.47
C SER A 286 -9.39 5.92 26.72
N ARG A 287 -9.29 7.24 26.92
CA ARG A 287 -8.58 7.87 28.06
C ARG A 287 -9.22 7.57 29.45
N VAL A 288 -10.26 6.74 29.49
CA VAL A 288 -11.01 6.36 30.70
C VAL A 288 -10.68 4.89 30.98
N LYS A 289 -10.36 4.58 32.25
CA LYS A 289 -9.89 3.27 32.75
C LYS A 289 -10.98 2.18 32.78
N ASP A 290 -11.92 2.18 31.83
CA ASP A 290 -12.81 1.03 31.68
C ASP A 290 -12.10 0.01 30.79
N ILE A 291 -11.53 -1.01 31.44
CA ILE A 291 -10.78 -2.09 30.81
C ILE A 291 -11.80 -3.13 30.35
N SER A 292 -12.21 -3.09 29.10
CA SER A 292 -12.98 -4.17 28.49
C SER A 292 -12.03 -5.28 28.00
N PRO A 293 -12.35 -6.55 28.28
CA PRO A 293 -11.56 -7.67 27.79
C PRO A 293 -11.73 -7.85 26.28
N SER A 294 -10.71 -8.34 25.59
CA SER A 294 -10.81 -8.62 24.16
C SER A 294 -11.41 -10.00 23.87
N ALA A 295 -12.10 -10.16 22.75
CA ALA A 295 -12.62 -11.44 22.29
C ALA A 295 -11.87 -11.95 21.05
N LEU A 296 -11.56 -13.25 21.03
CA LEU A 296 -10.87 -13.90 19.91
C LEU A 296 -11.77 -14.92 19.22
N TYR A 297 -11.86 -14.82 17.90
CA TYR A 297 -12.59 -15.75 17.05
C TYR A 297 -11.67 -16.32 15.97
N ILE A 298 -11.69 -17.64 15.79
CA ILE A 298 -10.86 -18.32 14.78
C ILE A 298 -11.76 -19.17 13.88
N SER A 299 -11.61 -18.98 12.57
CA SER A 299 -12.20 -19.84 11.54
C SER A 299 -11.14 -20.76 10.97
N TYR A 300 -11.52 -22.01 10.70
CA TYR A 300 -10.67 -23.03 10.07
C TYR A 300 -11.24 -23.48 8.71
N ASP A 301 -12.12 -22.69 8.12
CA ASP A 301 -12.93 -23.05 6.95
C ASP A 301 -13.14 -21.86 6.00
N TYR A 302 -12.11 -21.04 5.81
CA TYR A 302 -12.12 -19.84 4.95
C TYR A 302 -13.17 -18.80 5.36
N GLY A 303 -13.47 -18.68 6.66
CA GLY A 303 -14.39 -17.70 7.21
C GLY A 303 -15.85 -18.10 7.17
N LYS A 304 -16.16 -19.40 6.96
CA LYS A 304 -17.54 -19.88 6.99
C LYS A 304 -18.06 -20.00 8.42
N ASN A 305 -17.28 -20.57 9.32
CA ASN A 305 -17.64 -20.65 10.73
C ASN A 305 -16.53 -20.08 11.61
N PHE A 306 -16.94 -19.44 12.71
CA PHE A 306 -16.02 -18.85 13.67
C PHE A 306 -16.21 -19.48 15.04
N THR A 307 -15.11 -20.01 15.58
CA THR A 307 -15.07 -20.58 16.93
C THR A 307 -14.58 -19.51 17.91
N ASN A 308 -15.32 -19.28 18.99
CA ASN A 308 -14.90 -18.37 20.05
C ASN A 308 -13.79 -19.04 20.88
N LYS A 309 -12.67 -18.33 21.06
CA LYS A 309 -11.47 -18.78 21.79
C LYS A 309 -11.14 -17.89 22.99
N THR A 310 -12.05 -16.99 23.38
CA THR A 310 -11.84 -16.02 24.47
C THR A 310 -11.56 -16.70 25.81
N GLU A 311 -12.15 -17.88 26.07
CA GLU A 311 -11.91 -18.69 27.27
C GLU A 311 -10.44 -19.12 27.43
N SER A 312 -9.65 -19.15 26.36
CA SER A 312 -8.23 -19.50 26.45
C SER A 312 -7.35 -18.36 27.01
N PHE A 313 -7.93 -17.18 27.25
CA PHE A 313 -7.21 -15.97 27.65
C PHE A 313 -7.52 -15.54 29.10
N HIS A 314 -7.72 -16.51 30.00
CA HIS A 314 -7.84 -16.22 31.43
C HIS A 314 -6.51 -15.78 32.05
N LEU A 315 -6.57 -14.74 32.89
CA LEU A 315 -5.40 -14.18 33.57
C LEU A 315 -4.78 -15.13 34.59
N SER A 316 -5.59 -15.98 35.23
CA SER A 316 -5.16 -17.03 36.17
C SER A 316 -6.01 -18.29 36.01
N ASP A 317 -5.58 -19.39 36.63
CA ASP A 317 -6.26 -20.69 36.53
C ASP A 317 -7.51 -20.78 37.42
N SER A 318 -7.82 -19.70 38.15
CA SER A 318 -9.02 -19.58 38.98
C SER A 318 -10.23 -19.15 38.13
N PRO A 319 -11.42 -19.72 38.37
CA PRO A 319 -12.63 -19.42 37.59
C PRO A 319 -13.14 -17.97 37.73
N ASP A 320 -12.79 -17.28 38.83
CA ASP A 320 -13.11 -15.86 39.04
C ASP A 320 -12.09 -14.89 38.42
N SER A 321 -11.15 -15.40 37.62
CA SER A 321 -10.16 -14.53 36.99
C SER A 321 -10.74 -13.77 35.81
N GLY A 322 -10.41 -12.47 35.73
CA GLY A 322 -10.73 -11.66 34.55
C GLY A 322 -10.06 -12.20 33.28
N TYR A 323 -10.54 -11.71 32.14
CA TYR A 323 -10.00 -12.04 30.83
C TYR A 323 -8.88 -11.06 30.44
N ALA A 324 -7.97 -11.54 29.58
CA ALA A 324 -6.88 -10.72 29.05
C ALA A 324 -7.39 -9.61 28.12
N GLN A 325 -6.63 -8.52 28.09
CA GLN A 325 -6.82 -7.43 27.14
C GLN A 325 -5.73 -7.53 26.08
N LEU A 326 -6.05 -8.19 24.96
CA LEU A 326 -5.09 -8.38 23.88
C LEU A 326 -4.92 -7.10 23.08
N ASP A 327 -3.68 -6.62 22.99
CA ASP A 327 -3.35 -5.42 22.23
C ASP A 327 -3.32 -5.72 20.74
N LYS A 328 -2.53 -6.74 20.40
CA LYS A 328 -2.19 -7.19 19.06
C LYS A 328 -1.78 -8.66 19.11
N PHE A 329 -1.79 -9.28 17.94
CA PHE A 329 -1.15 -10.56 17.73
C PHE A 329 -0.13 -10.45 16.60
N PHE A 330 0.87 -11.32 16.64
CA PHE A 330 1.98 -11.39 15.72
C PHE A 330 2.04 -12.79 15.12
N ASN A 331 2.00 -12.86 13.80
CA ASN A 331 2.18 -14.11 13.07
C ASN A 331 3.62 -14.23 12.62
N HIS A 332 4.13 -15.45 12.66
CA HIS A 332 5.45 -15.72 12.13
C HIS A 332 5.43 -15.67 10.59
N PRO A 333 6.41 -15.02 9.93
CA PRO A 333 6.39 -14.77 8.48
C PRO A 333 6.47 -16.04 7.61
N LYS A 334 7.28 -17.06 7.99
CA LYS A 334 7.39 -18.34 7.26
C LYS A 334 6.47 -19.45 7.76
N TYR A 335 6.34 -19.62 9.08
CA TYR A 335 5.49 -20.63 9.72
C TYR A 335 4.21 -20.00 10.28
N PRO A 336 3.16 -19.83 9.47
CA PRO A 336 1.97 -19.09 9.87
C PRO A 336 1.20 -19.78 11.02
N GLU A 337 1.46 -21.07 11.27
CA GLU A 337 0.90 -21.84 12.39
C GLU A 337 1.30 -21.29 13.76
N PHE A 338 2.46 -20.61 13.83
CA PHE A 338 2.97 -20.00 15.03
C PHE A 338 2.50 -18.55 15.17
N CYS A 339 1.70 -18.29 16.21
CA CYS A 339 1.20 -16.96 16.53
C CYS A 339 1.45 -16.62 18.00
N VAL A 340 1.70 -15.34 18.27
CA VAL A 340 1.88 -14.80 19.61
C VAL A 340 0.89 -13.67 19.85
N PHE A 341 0.13 -13.75 20.93
CA PHE A 341 -0.79 -12.73 21.42
C PHE A 341 -0.19 -12.07 22.65
N VAL A 342 -0.35 -10.76 22.74
CA VAL A 342 0.30 -9.94 23.77
C VAL A 342 -0.75 -9.15 24.54
N ASP A 343 -0.67 -9.22 25.87
CA ASP A 343 -1.41 -8.36 26.80
C ASP A 343 -0.39 -7.53 27.58
N SER A 344 -0.24 -6.27 27.18
CA SER A 344 0.72 -5.35 27.79
C SER A 344 0.20 -4.73 29.10
N THR A 345 -1.12 -4.69 29.31
CA THR A 345 -1.77 -4.21 30.54
C THR A 345 -1.46 -5.14 31.71
N ASN A 346 -1.64 -6.45 31.50
CA ASN A 346 -1.43 -7.47 32.54
C ASN A 346 -0.06 -8.14 32.49
N LYS A 347 0.81 -7.74 31.54
CA LYS A 347 2.13 -8.34 31.29
C LYS A 347 2.04 -9.86 31.09
N LYS A 348 1.11 -10.27 30.24
CA LYS A 348 0.90 -11.68 29.88
C LYS A 348 1.19 -11.88 28.41
N LEU A 349 1.67 -13.07 28.07
CA LEU A 349 1.90 -13.50 26.71
C LEU A 349 1.20 -14.83 26.49
N TYR A 350 0.59 -14.98 25.32
CA TYR A 350 -0.02 -16.23 24.92
C TYR A 350 0.54 -16.61 23.57
N TYR A 351 0.86 -17.87 23.35
CA TYR A 351 1.36 -18.35 22.06
C TYR A 351 0.68 -19.64 21.67
N THR A 352 0.72 -19.92 20.37
CA THR A 352 0.18 -21.14 19.78
C THR A 352 1.14 -21.66 18.72
N GLN A 353 1.25 -22.99 18.63
CA GLN A 353 1.99 -23.69 17.59
C GLN A 353 1.05 -24.32 16.55
N ASP A 354 -0.26 -24.34 16.82
CA ASP A 354 -1.26 -25.10 16.06
C ASP A 354 -2.41 -24.20 15.57
N ASN A 355 -2.09 -23.03 15.00
CA ASN A 355 -3.09 -22.09 14.46
C ASN A 355 -4.19 -21.66 15.47
N GLY A 356 -3.87 -21.60 16.76
CA GLY A 356 -4.83 -21.20 17.81
C GLY A 356 -5.78 -22.33 18.28
N ARG A 357 -5.48 -23.59 17.95
CA ARG A 357 -6.19 -24.74 18.54
C ARG A 357 -5.86 -24.87 20.03
N THR A 358 -4.58 -24.86 20.33
CA THR A 358 -4.00 -24.88 21.68
C THR A 358 -3.31 -23.56 21.93
N ILE A 359 -3.69 -22.86 23.01
CA ILE A 359 -3.12 -21.57 23.39
C ILE A 359 -2.47 -21.76 24.76
N VAL A 360 -1.19 -21.44 24.85
CA VAL A 360 -0.41 -21.56 26.09
C VAL A 360 -0.14 -20.17 26.65
N ARG A 361 -0.43 -19.99 27.94
CA ARG A 361 -0.15 -18.75 28.68
C ARG A 361 1.29 -18.75 29.19
N SER A 362 1.92 -17.58 29.22
CA SER A 362 3.22 -17.33 29.82
C SER A 362 3.23 -15.97 30.50
N ASP A 363 3.82 -15.92 31.70
CA ASP A 363 3.83 -14.74 32.54
C ASP A 363 5.11 -13.95 32.31
N LEU A 364 4.98 -12.64 32.06
CA LEU A 364 6.12 -11.76 31.80
C LEU A 364 6.43 -10.89 33.03
N ASN A 365 7.72 -10.67 33.27
CA ASN A 365 8.20 -9.70 34.26
C ASN A 365 8.48 -8.31 33.67
N PHE A 366 8.40 -8.15 32.34
CA PHE A 366 8.60 -6.91 31.60
C PHE A 366 7.36 -6.54 30.79
N HIS A 367 7.33 -5.33 30.23
CA HIS A 367 6.22 -4.86 29.41
C HIS A 367 6.50 -5.13 27.91
N PRO A 368 5.69 -5.97 27.24
CA PRO A 368 5.94 -6.38 25.85
C PRO A 368 5.49 -5.31 24.83
N SER A 369 6.36 -4.39 24.44
CA SER A 369 5.99 -3.29 23.52
C SER A 369 6.13 -3.63 22.04
N GLU A 370 7.19 -4.32 21.66
CA GLU A 370 7.49 -4.65 20.26
C GLU A 370 8.08 -6.05 20.16
N LEU A 371 7.58 -6.85 19.23
CA LEU A 371 7.99 -8.23 19.01
C LEU A 371 8.46 -8.41 17.56
N ALA A 372 9.54 -9.15 17.35
CA ALA A 372 9.89 -9.64 16.01
C ALA A 372 10.41 -11.07 16.03
N PHE A 373 9.94 -11.86 15.08
CA PHE A 373 10.34 -13.25 14.88
C PHE A 373 11.69 -13.36 14.19
N ASP A 374 12.42 -14.40 14.56
CA ASP A 374 13.46 -14.97 13.72
C ASP A 374 12.77 -15.68 12.54
N GLU A 375 13.08 -15.32 11.29
CA GLU A 375 12.38 -15.87 10.13
C GLU A 375 12.57 -17.38 9.90
N ASP A 376 13.62 -18.00 10.44
CA ASP A 376 13.97 -19.40 10.17
C ASP A 376 13.52 -20.33 11.30
N ILE A 377 13.42 -19.81 12.52
CA ILE A 377 13.14 -20.59 13.73
C ILE A 377 11.91 -20.01 14.43
N PRO A 378 10.74 -20.69 14.40
CA PRO A 378 9.49 -20.11 14.90
C PRO A 378 9.48 -19.90 16.43
N ASN A 379 10.13 -20.80 17.16
CA ASN A 379 10.21 -20.72 18.62
C ASN A 379 11.21 -19.65 19.12
N ARG A 380 11.87 -18.92 18.20
CA ARG A 380 12.85 -17.89 18.52
C ARG A 380 12.33 -16.53 18.09
N TYR A 381 12.23 -15.62 19.05
CA TYR A 381 11.86 -14.23 18.77
C TYR A 381 12.34 -13.32 19.89
N VAL A 382 12.34 -12.03 19.59
CA VAL A 382 12.75 -10.98 20.52
C VAL A 382 11.56 -10.11 20.90
N ILE A 383 11.56 -9.65 22.15
CA ILE A 383 10.63 -8.65 22.66
C ILE A 383 11.41 -7.49 23.26
N LEU A 384 11.08 -6.27 22.85
CA LEU A 384 11.61 -5.03 23.40
C LEU A 384 10.60 -4.41 24.36
N ASP A 385 11.06 -4.09 25.56
CA ASP A 385 10.35 -3.22 26.50
C ASP A 385 10.70 -1.76 26.22
N LYS A 386 9.71 -0.95 25.81
CA LYS A 386 9.89 0.49 25.57
C LYS A 386 9.43 1.36 26.72
N VAL A 387 8.74 0.78 27.70
CA VAL A 387 8.16 1.50 28.85
C VAL A 387 9.20 1.66 29.94
N ASP A 388 10.02 0.64 30.17
CA ASP A 388 11.11 0.76 31.13
C ASP A 388 12.20 1.74 30.66
N SER A 389 12.76 2.47 31.61
CA SER A 389 13.87 3.40 31.44
C SER A 389 15.12 2.74 30.85
N THR A 390 15.37 1.48 31.23
CA THR A 390 16.53 0.73 30.75
C THR A 390 16.33 0.14 29.36
N ARG A 391 15.10 0.11 28.84
CA ARG A 391 14.74 -0.44 27.51
C ARG A 391 15.42 -1.75 27.17
N ASN A 392 15.02 -2.77 27.91
CA ASN A 392 15.60 -4.10 27.83
C ASN A 392 15.03 -4.90 26.66
N LEU A 393 15.92 -5.62 25.99
CA LEU A 393 15.61 -6.52 24.89
C LEU A 393 15.76 -7.96 25.40
N TYR A 394 14.66 -8.71 25.32
CA TYR A 394 14.58 -10.10 25.73
C TYR A 394 14.45 -11.02 24.52
N MET A 395 15.01 -12.21 24.62
CA MET A 395 14.93 -13.25 23.60
C MET A 395 14.38 -14.54 24.22
N THR A 396 13.53 -15.24 23.47
CA THR A 396 13.10 -16.60 23.81
C THR A 396 13.65 -17.61 22.82
N PHE A 397 13.86 -18.84 23.29
CA PHE A 397 14.25 -19.99 22.48
C PHE A 397 13.20 -21.11 22.50
N ASP A 398 12.22 -20.99 23.40
CA ASP A 398 11.23 -22.02 23.71
C ASP A 398 9.81 -21.58 23.32
N GLY A 399 9.69 -20.64 22.38
CA GLY A 399 8.41 -20.15 21.88
C GLY A 399 7.65 -19.25 22.86
N GLY A 400 8.31 -18.70 23.88
CA GLY A 400 7.71 -17.76 24.83
C GLY A 400 7.57 -18.26 26.26
N LYS A 401 7.99 -19.49 26.57
CA LYS A 401 7.97 -20.02 27.95
C LYS A 401 8.91 -19.25 28.88
N ASN A 402 10.14 -19.04 28.41
CA ASN A 402 11.19 -18.37 29.14
C ASN A 402 11.80 -17.25 28.29
N PHE A 403 12.25 -16.19 28.96
CA PHE A 403 12.87 -15.02 28.33
C PHE A 403 14.23 -14.74 28.95
N LYS A 404 15.26 -14.64 28.11
CA LYS A 404 16.62 -14.25 28.48
C LYS A 404 16.87 -12.81 28.07
N LEU A 405 17.40 -12.01 28.98
CA LEU A 405 17.87 -10.65 28.67
C LEU A 405 19.12 -10.73 27.77
N ILE A 406 19.08 -10.08 26.61
CA ILE A 406 20.20 -10.06 25.66
C ILE A 406 20.88 -8.69 25.55
N GLN A 407 20.14 -7.59 25.70
CA GLN A 407 20.73 -6.26 25.61
C GLN A 407 19.91 -5.19 26.34
N ASN A 408 20.60 -4.18 26.85
CA ASN A 408 20.00 -3.02 27.54
C ASN A 408 20.17 -1.74 26.73
N TYR A 409 19.37 -0.73 27.04
CA TYR A 409 19.34 0.60 26.43
C TYR A 409 19.06 0.57 24.92
N VAL A 410 18.23 -0.37 24.48
CA VAL A 410 17.93 -0.56 23.06
C VAL A 410 16.96 0.51 22.58
N LYS A 411 17.32 1.18 21.49
CA LYS A 411 16.48 2.14 20.79
C LYS A 411 15.58 1.42 19.78
N THR A 412 16.17 0.58 18.94
CA THR A 412 15.50 -0.23 17.91
C THR A 412 16.39 -1.41 17.52
N PHE A 413 15.82 -2.42 16.88
CA PHE A 413 16.53 -3.61 16.42
C PHE A 413 15.98 -4.09 15.07
N PHE A 414 16.78 -4.85 14.33
CA PHE A 414 16.43 -5.36 13.00
C PHE A 414 17.04 -6.74 12.75
N TRP A 415 16.30 -7.59 12.06
CA TRP A 415 16.82 -8.81 11.43
C TRP A 415 17.18 -8.52 9.98
N SER A 416 18.40 -8.87 9.52
CA SER A 416 18.64 -8.97 8.07
C SER A 416 18.31 -10.36 7.58
N SER A 417 17.38 -10.41 6.62
CA SER A 417 17.12 -11.58 5.80
C SER A 417 17.14 -11.11 4.35
N GLY A 418 18.23 -11.40 3.65
CA GLY A 418 18.41 -11.07 2.24
C GLY A 418 18.93 -12.29 1.51
N VAL A 419 18.42 -12.54 0.30
CA VAL A 419 18.83 -13.70 -0.51
C VAL A 419 20.32 -13.61 -0.81
N GLY A 420 21.10 -14.55 -0.27
CA GLY A 420 22.55 -14.65 -0.50
C GLY A 420 23.45 -13.95 0.53
N TYR A 421 22.90 -13.39 1.61
CA TYR A 421 23.68 -12.74 2.68
C TYR A 421 23.59 -13.51 4.00
N PRO A 422 24.67 -13.54 4.81
CA PRO A 422 24.61 -14.15 6.13
C PRO A 422 23.62 -13.38 7.00
N LYS A 423 22.78 -14.12 7.71
CA LYS A 423 21.82 -13.55 8.65
C LYS A 423 22.56 -12.82 9.76
N ALA A 424 22.19 -11.57 9.98
CA ALA A 424 22.75 -10.77 11.05
C ALA A 424 21.62 -10.08 11.83
N PHE A 425 21.88 -9.89 13.11
CA PHE A 425 21.01 -9.14 14.00
C PHE A 425 21.64 -7.78 14.27
N TYR A 426 20.88 -6.71 14.06
CA TYR A 426 21.32 -5.34 14.28
C TYR A 426 20.59 -4.74 15.46
N VAL A 427 21.32 -4.06 16.33
CA VAL A 427 20.76 -3.39 17.50
C VAL A 427 21.32 -1.97 17.58
N GLU A 428 20.44 -0.99 17.61
CA GLU A 428 20.79 0.41 17.90
C GLU A 428 20.63 0.64 19.40
N ARG A 429 21.72 1.00 20.10
CA ARG A 429 21.76 1.24 21.55
C ARG A 429 21.98 2.72 21.86
N TRP A 430 21.27 3.26 22.84
CA TRP A 430 21.52 4.61 23.35
C TRP A 430 22.87 4.69 24.08
N LYS A 431 23.59 5.79 23.84
CA LYS A 431 24.74 6.22 24.65
C LYS A 431 24.30 7.37 25.58
N PRO A 432 24.96 7.54 26.74
CA PRO A 432 24.66 8.63 27.68
C PRO A 432 24.71 10.04 27.07
N GLY A 433 25.43 10.24 25.96
CA GLY A 433 25.55 11.54 25.25
C GLY A 433 24.41 11.87 24.27
N GLY A 434 23.30 11.12 24.28
CA GLY A 434 22.14 11.34 23.40
C GLY A 434 22.31 10.83 21.96
N ASN A 435 23.51 10.37 21.60
CA ASN A 435 23.74 9.62 20.37
C ASN A 435 23.49 8.12 20.62
N SER A 436 23.43 7.36 19.54
CA SER A 436 23.27 5.91 19.55
C SER A 436 24.46 5.22 18.88
N THR A 437 24.54 3.91 19.08
CA THR A 437 25.56 3.06 18.48
C THR A 437 24.91 1.82 17.92
N VAL A 438 25.27 1.49 16.68
CA VAL A 438 24.70 0.35 15.97
C VAL A 438 25.68 -0.81 16.08
N LEU A 439 25.20 -1.88 16.70
CA LEU A 439 25.90 -3.14 16.88
C LEU A 439 25.33 -4.17 15.90
N THR A 440 26.18 -5.08 15.43
CA THR A 440 25.77 -6.25 14.66
C THR A 440 26.30 -7.53 15.32
N ALA A 441 25.48 -8.57 15.31
CA ALA A 441 25.85 -9.90 15.79
C ALA A 441 25.31 -10.96 14.84
N ASN A 442 26.11 -12.01 14.58
CA ASN A 442 25.64 -13.17 13.82
C ASN A 442 24.68 -14.01 14.66
N ASP A 443 25.00 -14.18 15.95
CA ASP A 443 24.11 -14.82 16.91
C ASP A 443 23.60 -13.77 17.93
N PRO A 444 22.30 -13.44 17.91
CA PRO A 444 21.70 -12.49 18.84
C PRO A 444 21.70 -12.98 20.30
N SER A 445 21.91 -14.28 20.53
CA SER A 445 21.96 -14.90 21.86
C SER A 445 23.18 -14.46 22.68
N ASN A 446 24.24 -14.05 21.99
CA ASN A 446 25.50 -13.64 22.59
C ASN A 446 26.00 -12.32 22.00
N MET A 447 25.56 -11.23 22.60
CA MET A 447 25.94 -9.86 22.22
C MET A 447 27.36 -9.45 22.67
N VAL A 448 28.11 -10.30 23.37
CA VAL A 448 29.48 -9.98 23.81
C VAL A 448 30.43 -9.86 22.61
N ASN A 449 30.25 -10.71 21.61
CA ASN A 449 31.06 -10.70 20.37
C ASN A 449 30.49 -9.78 19.29
N ALA A 450 29.56 -8.89 19.64
CA ALA A 450 28.94 -8.01 18.67
C ALA A 450 29.93 -6.97 18.14
N GLN A 451 29.95 -6.80 16.82
CA GLN A 451 30.79 -5.81 16.16
C GLN A 451 30.08 -4.46 16.11
N GLU A 452 30.81 -3.37 16.41
CA GLU A 452 30.31 -2.01 16.22
C GLU A 452 30.39 -1.62 14.74
N LEU A 453 29.25 -1.29 14.13
CA LEU A 453 29.17 -0.83 12.75
C LEU A 453 29.18 0.69 12.64
N PHE A 454 28.42 1.36 13.52
CA PHE A 454 28.30 2.81 13.51
C PHE A 454 28.38 3.39 14.91
N ALA A 455 29.38 4.24 15.12
CA ALA A 455 29.53 5.07 16.31
C ALA A 455 28.83 6.43 16.12
N ASP A 456 28.13 6.87 17.16
CA ASP A 456 27.47 8.18 17.24
C ASP A 456 26.43 8.43 16.15
N ALA A 457 25.62 7.41 15.87
CA ALA A 457 24.43 7.57 15.04
C ALA A 457 23.37 8.39 15.79
N LYS A 458 22.52 9.10 15.06
CA LYS A 458 21.33 9.77 15.59
C LYS A 458 20.08 8.98 15.26
N ASP A 459 20.05 8.40 14.06
CA ASP A 459 19.04 7.47 13.61
C ASP A 459 19.62 6.42 12.67
N PHE A 460 19.09 5.20 12.75
CA PHE A 460 19.49 4.06 11.92
C PHE A 460 18.26 3.34 11.36
N GLN A 461 18.28 3.05 10.05
CA GLN A 461 17.20 2.34 9.36
C GLN A 461 17.75 1.40 8.29
N ILE A 462 17.13 0.24 8.14
CA ILE A 462 17.39 -0.71 7.07
C ILE A 462 16.20 -0.69 6.10
N LYS A 463 16.46 -0.55 4.80
CA LYS A 463 15.44 -0.60 3.74
C LYS A 463 15.94 -1.37 2.52
N GLY A 464 15.36 -2.54 2.29
CA GLY A 464 15.82 -3.47 1.26
C GLY A 464 17.29 -3.79 1.46
N ASP A 465 18.08 -3.69 0.39
CA ASP A 465 19.51 -4.01 0.40
C ASP A 465 20.40 -2.93 1.06
N PHE A 466 19.81 -1.87 1.63
CA PHE A 466 20.55 -0.71 2.10
C PHE A 466 20.32 -0.40 3.58
N MET A 467 21.41 0.00 4.25
CA MET A 467 21.40 0.58 5.58
C MET A 467 21.66 2.08 5.50
N PHE A 468 20.94 2.83 6.32
CA PHE A 468 21.02 4.28 6.42
C PHE A 468 21.31 4.66 7.86
N ALA A 469 22.42 5.37 8.08
CA ALA A 469 22.75 5.96 9.37
C ALA A 469 22.83 7.48 9.21
N THR A 470 22.28 8.22 10.16
CA THR A 470 22.42 9.67 10.23
C THR A 470 23.37 10.07 11.33
N LYS A 471 24.30 10.97 11.04
CA LYS A 471 25.23 11.54 12.03
C LYS A 471 25.13 13.06 12.02
N GLN A 472 25.09 13.67 13.19
CA GLN A 472 25.15 15.12 13.31
C GLN A 472 26.61 15.57 13.17
N SER A 473 26.90 16.41 12.18
CA SER A 473 28.24 16.98 11.99
C SER A 473 28.55 17.97 13.12
N LYS A 474 29.77 17.90 13.66
CA LYS A 474 30.28 18.82 14.68
C LYS A 474 30.99 20.05 14.07
N GLU A 475 31.25 20.05 12.77
CA GLU A 475 32.14 21.04 12.11
C GLU A 475 31.42 22.32 11.63
N VAL A 476 30.09 22.35 11.59
CA VAL A 476 29.33 23.49 11.07
C VAL A 476 28.39 24.00 12.15
N SER A 477 28.35 25.32 12.34
CA SER A 477 27.49 26.04 13.30
C SER A 477 25.97 25.87 13.06
N TYR A 478 25.58 25.12 12.02
CA TYR A 478 24.23 24.66 11.74
C TYR A 478 24.17 23.14 11.86
N SER A 479 23.08 22.61 12.42
CA SER A 479 22.81 21.17 12.58
C SER A 479 22.74 20.45 11.24
N THR A 480 23.89 20.15 10.66
CA THR A 480 24.03 19.45 9.38
C THR A 480 24.03 17.95 9.66
N PHE A 481 23.11 17.22 9.02
CA PHE A 481 23.01 15.78 9.14
C PHE A 481 23.69 15.12 7.94
N MET A 482 24.69 14.29 8.19
CA MET A 482 25.28 13.43 7.17
C MET A 482 24.51 12.11 7.14
N VAL A 483 24.01 11.73 5.96
CA VAL A 483 23.39 10.42 5.72
C VAL A 483 24.43 9.53 5.06
N GLN A 484 24.78 8.45 5.73
CA GLN A 484 25.69 7.46 5.17
C GLN A 484 24.88 6.24 4.69
N LYS A 485 25.10 5.87 3.43
CA LYS A 485 24.41 4.77 2.76
C LYS A 485 25.36 3.60 2.57
N PHE A 486 24.97 2.43 3.06
CA PHE A 486 25.74 1.19 2.91
C PHE A 486 24.89 0.13 2.24
N LYS A 487 25.52 -0.70 1.44
CA LYS A 487 24.90 -1.92 0.91
C LYS A 487 25.13 -3.04 1.92
N LEU A 488 24.10 -3.82 2.23
CA LEU A 488 24.23 -5.08 2.98
C LEU A 488 25.20 -5.98 2.19
N LYS A 489 26.23 -6.50 2.88
CA LYS A 489 27.32 -7.28 2.29
C LYS A 489 27.16 -8.75 2.58
#